data_AF-L0AXV0-F1
#
_entry.id   AF-L0AXV0-F1
#
_cell.length_a   1.000
_cell.length_b   1.000
_cell.length_c   1.000
_cell.angle_alpha   90.00
_cell.angle_beta   90.00
_cell.angle_gamma   90.00
#
_symmetry.space_group_name_H-M   'P 1'
#
loop_
_entity.id
_entity.type
_entity.pdbx_description
1 polymer ?
#
loop_
_entity_poly.entity_id
_entity_poly.type
_entity_poly.pdbx_seq_one_letter_code
_entity_poly.pdbx_strand_id
1 'polypeptide(L)'
;MMTITSSDFRVFNCYLFIKWLSSIVVRSIFTKITIIHEERLPLYGPVIVVGNHNNQFLDAALLIYAIPRQISFIIAAKTLKRKLIGTLASLAGCISVYRPEDLKYSGVGTITWENDSTVLVGKDTKFRVDLSIGDKIVFGPHRIPVRDIVSDTELILESPVPQTCSDKQHGEPFLIVPKVDQSEAYQAVSASLRYGNAIVIFPEGGSHDRTNLLPLKPGVALMAFNSLLDGAEDVVIVPVGLISNNLRNDQSYATIYYGNAITITKEDIEEFQVDRRATVSKILGQIETGLKHCMITAPNIRIKEWIDLCASLYPPERSLIPTSIAFELRQIISTIFWKHEDSPETQQLIEHLSGYQKRLDNSFLRDGEVWLLKQSLHSAILLLIENTVRLGCYVLMGLSFAPLWFPLYAISKVLAERHRIKALNNSSVKLDASDVVASYKMLVLIVIVPLFNFCYGFLLGLWLYVELKKILMVTLACMVTLPIFYYINLKYARKIPRLLRQLHVVPLIVIGKINTWRETERELITMRTELQLLVREFVHKMGPKVSETFLDDLGAVIPRVLVDADTSRLKRIKDHWMPIFVRDFSEIREEIL
;
A
#
# COMPACT_ATOMS: atom_id res chain seq x y z
N MET A 1 21.99 -33.92 13.79
CA MET A 1 20.87 -33.56 14.67
C MET A 1 21.27 -32.31 15.44
N MET A 2 20.76 -31.13 15.06
CA MET A 2 20.97 -29.90 15.83
C MET A 2 20.18 -30.01 17.14
N THR A 3 20.87 -29.94 18.28
CA THR A 3 20.24 -29.84 19.59
C THR A 3 19.58 -28.47 19.72
N ILE A 4 18.26 -28.42 19.56
CA ILE A 4 17.45 -27.22 19.74
C ILE A 4 17.58 -26.78 21.20
N THR A 5 18.08 -25.57 21.44
CA THR A 5 18.26 -25.06 22.80
C THR A 5 16.95 -24.53 23.38
N SER A 6 16.84 -24.41 24.70
CA SER A 6 15.67 -23.78 25.35
C SER A 6 15.47 -22.32 24.93
N SER A 7 16.54 -21.63 24.52
CA SER A 7 16.49 -20.29 23.93
C SER A 7 15.82 -20.30 22.55
N ASP A 8 16.18 -21.24 21.68
CA ASP A 8 15.59 -21.36 20.34
C ASP A 8 14.08 -21.64 20.42
N PHE A 9 13.69 -22.47 21.39
CA PHE A 9 12.27 -22.76 21.64
C PHE A 9 11.49 -21.52 22.11
N ARG A 10 12.10 -20.67 22.95
CA ARG A 10 11.48 -19.40 23.38
C ARG A 10 11.33 -18.42 22.22
N VAL A 11 12.37 -18.25 21.41
CA VAL A 11 12.34 -17.37 20.22
C VAL A 11 11.28 -17.84 19.23
N PHE A 12 11.21 -19.16 18.98
CA PHE A 12 10.20 -19.75 18.12
C PHE A 12 8.77 -19.49 18.63
N ASN A 13 8.51 -19.72 19.92
CA ASN A 13 7.19 -19.46 20.51
C ASN A 13 6.81 -17.97 20.49
N CYS A 14 7.79 -17.08 20.72
CA CYS A 14 7.56 -15.64 20.59
C CYS A 14 7.20 -15.25 19.15
N TYR A 15 7.90 -15.81 18.17
CA TYR A 15 7.57 -15.56 16.75
C TYR A 15 6.19 -16.11 16.40
N LEU A 16 5.81 -17.30 16.86
CA LEU A 16 4.46 -17.84 16.67
C LEU A 16 3.38 -16.94 17.26
N PHE A 17 3.60 -16.39 18.45
CA PHE A 17 2.70 -15.40 19.04
C PHE A 17 2.59 -14.14 18.18
N ILE A 18 3.71 -13.62 17.66
CA ILE A 18 3.72 -12.47 16.76
C ILE A 18 2.98 -12.78 15.46
N LYS A 19 3.17 -13.98 14.89
CA LYS A 19 2.46 -14.43 13.68
C LYS A 19 0.96 -14.55 13.92
N TRP A 20 0.55 -15.08 15.08
CA TRP A 20 -0.86 -15.12 15.50
C TRP A 20 -1.45 -13.71 15.67
N LEU A 21 -0.73 -12.80 16.32
CA LEU A 21 -1.15 -11.42 16.51
C LEU A 21 -1.29 -10.68 15.17
N SER A 22 -0.30 -10.79 14.29
CA SER A 22 -0.35 -10.25 12.93
C SER A 22 -1.52 -10.82 12.14
N SER A 23 -1.83 -12.12 12.30
CA SER A 23 -2.98 -12.75 11.66
C SER A 23 -4.31 -12.14 12.10
N ILE A 24 -4.46 -11.85 13.41
CA ILE A 24 -5.64 -11.16 13.94
C ILE A 24 -5.74 -9.75 13.36
N VAL A 25 -4.65 -8.99 13.40
CA VAL A 25 -4.58 -7.62 12.86
C VAL A 25 -5.00 -7.60 11.40
N VAL A 26 -4.35 -8.41 10.56
CA VAL A 26 -4.57 -8.42 9.11
C VAL A 26 -6.01 -8.83 8.80
N ARG A 27 -6.55 -9.89 9.44
CA ARG A 27 -7.95 -10.31 9.25
C ARG A 27 -8.98 -9.32 9.82
N SER A 28 -8.58 -8.49 10.78
CA SER A 28 -9.42 -7.42 11.32
C SER A 28 -9.49 -6.22 10.38
N ILE A 29 -8.47 -5.97 9.56
CA ILE A 29 -8.41 -4.83 8.64
C ILE A 29 -8.92 -5.22 7.26
N PHE A 30 -8.38 -6.30 6.70
CA PHE A 30 -8.67 -6.72 5.33
C PHE A 30 -9.81 -7.72 5.28
N THR A 31 -10.78 -7.46 4.41
CA THR A 31 -11.92 -8.37 4.18
C THR A 31 -11.57 -9.52 3.25
N LYS A 32 -10.62 -9.30 2.34
CA LYS A 32 -10.04 -10.31 1.45
C LYS A 32 -8.55 -10.05 1.30
N ILE A 33 -7.76 -11.10 1.42
CA ILE A 33 -6.32 -11.12 1.18
C ILE A 33 -6.09 -12.10 0.05
N THR A 34 -5.39 -11.67 -0.99
CA THR A 34 -5.04 -12.52 -2.13
C THR A 34 -3.53 -12.66 -2.16
N ILE A 35 -3.04 -13.88 -2.25
CA ILE A 35 -1.63 -14.18 -2.45
C ILE A 35 -1.50 -14.69 -3.89
N ILE A 36 -0.59 -14.10 -4.65
CA ILE A 36 -0.33 -14.43 -6.06
C ILE A 36 1.12 -14.91 -6.16
N HIS A 37 1.31 -16.05 -6.82
CA HIS A 37 2.61 -16.70 -7.02
C HIS A 37 3.35 -17.13 -5.76
N GLU A 38 2.63 -17.68 -4.77
CA GLU A 38 3.23 -18.17 -3.52
C GLU A 38 4.36 -19.18 -3.76
N GLU A 39 4.28 -19.95 -4.86
CA GLU A 39 5.29 -20.92 -5.29
C GLU A 39 6.67 -20.32 -5.61
N ARG A 40 6.75 -19.00 -5.86
CA ARG A 40 8.03 -18.32 -6.17
C ARG A 40 8.86 -18.00 -4.95
N LEU A 41 8.31 -18.15 -3.75
CA LEU A 41 9.01 -17.87 -2.50
C LEU A 41 9.77 -19.13 -2.00
N PRO A 42 11.10 -19.08 -1.86
CA PRO A 42 11.85 -20.21 -1.30
C PRO A 42 11.52 -20.47 0.18
N LEU A 43 11.15 -21.73 0.49
CA LEU A 43 10.82 -22.14 1.84
C LEU A 43 12.05 -22.31 2.75
N TYR A 44 13.22 -22.54 2.16
CA TYR A 44 14.49 -22.78 2.83
C TYR A 44 15.61 -21.99 2.17
N GLY A 45 16.77 -21.95 2.83
CA GLY A 45 17.95 -21.23 2.33
C GLY A 45 17.90 -19.71 2.56
N PRO A 46 19.00 -19.01 2.25
CA PRO A 46 19.15 -17.58 2.46
C PRO A 46 18.24 -16.79 1.53
N VAL A 47 17.31 -16.01 2.09
CA VAL A 47 16.34 -15.23 1.30
C VAL A 47 16.32 -13.78 1.76
N ILE A 48 16.38 -12.85 0.80
CA ILE A 48 16.06 -11.44 1.03
C ILE A 48 14.75 -11.11 0.32
N VAL A 49 13.69 -10.89 1.08
CA VAL A 49 12.41 -10.39 0.57
C VAL A 49 12.48 -8.87 0.45
N VAL A 50 12.31 -8.36 -0.76
CA VAL A 50 12.31 -6.92 -1.03
C VAL A 50 10.90 -6.48 -1.36
N GLY A 51 10.36 -5.51 -0.62
CA GLY A 51 8.99 -5.03 -0.84
C GLY A 51 8.90 -3.53 -1.07
N ASN A 52 7.83 -3.08 -1.71
CA ASN A 52 7.43 -1.67 -1.66
C ASN A 52 6.82 -1.33 -0.30
N HIS A 53 6.91 -0.06 0.13
CA HIS A 53 6.53 0.32 1.49
C HIS A 53 5.39 1.33 1.54
N ASN A 54 4.16 0.85 1.35
CA ASN A 54 3.01 1.72 1.25
C ASN A 54 2.27 1.96 2.58
N ASN A 55 2.49 1.16 3.64
CA ASN A 55 1.68 1.18 4.87
C ASN A 55 2.40 0.96 6.20
N GLN A 56 3.65 1.38 6.38
CA GLN A 56 4.38 1.25 7.66
C GLN A 56 4.26 -0.15 8.29
N PHE A 57 3.78 -0.25 9.54
CA PHE A 57 3.69 -1.50 10.29
C PHE A 57 2.67 -2.51 9.73
N LEU A 58 1.68 -2.05 8.96
CA LEU A 58 0.70 -2.93 8.33
C LEU A 58 1.34 -3.80 7.24
N ASP A 59 2.31 -3.27 6.50
CA ASP A 59 3.08 -4.04 5.51
C ASP A 59 3.84 -5.18 6.21
N ALA A 60 4.47 -4.90 7.35
CA ALA A 60 5.16 -5.91 8.14
C ALA A 60 4.20 -6.99 8.66
N ALA A 61 3.04 -6.60 9.21
CA ALA A 61 2.03 -7.55 9.66
C ALA A 61 1.50 -8.43 8.50
N LEU A 62 1.32 -7.84 7.32
CA LEU A 62 0.87 -8.53 6.12
C LEU A 62 1.90 -9.55 5.61
N LEU A 63 3.19 -9.20 5.62
CA LEU A 63 4.26 -10.13 5.25
C LEU A 63 4.45 -11.26 6.27
N ILE A 64 4.36 -10.97 7.58
CA ILE A 64 4.39 -12.01 8.63
C ILE A 64 3.20 -12.98 8.48
N TYR A 65 2.03 -12.46 8.10
CA TYR A 65 0.85 -13.27 7.84
C TYR A 65 1.03 -14.21 6.64
N ALA A 66 1.59 -13.69 5.53
CA ALA A 66 1.63 -14.41 4.27
C ALA A 66 2.83 -15.34 4.12
N ILE A 67 3.99 -14.98 4.68
CA ILE A 67 5.20 -15.79 4.52
C ILE A 67 5.13 -17.02 5.45
N PRO A 68 5.22 -18.25 4.92
CA PRO A 68 5.04 -19.47 5.71
C PRO A 68 6.20 -19.73 6.68
N ARG A 69 7.39 -19.14 6.44
CA ARG A 69 8.60 -19.28 7.27
C ARG A 69 8.82 -18.10 8.24
N GLN A 70 9.81 -18.25 9.12
CA GLN A 70 10.25 -17.15 9.99
C GLN A 70 10.96 -16.06 9.17
N ILE A 71 10.59 -14.80 9.40
CA ILE A 71 11.21 -13.64 8.76
C ILE A 71 11.67 -12.62 9.80
N SER A 72 12.79 -11.95 9.50
CA SER A 72 13.31 -10.84 10.29
C SER A 72 13.32 -9.57 9.45
N PHE A 73 12.90 -8.43 10.02
CA PHE A 73 12.88 -7.17 9.27
C PHE A 73 14.13 -6.34 9.53
N ILE A 74 14.57 -5.61 8.51
CA ILE A 74 15.49 -4.51 8.68
C ILE A 74 14.69 -3.25 9.05
N ILE A 75 14.92 -2.72 10.25
CA ILE A 75 14.14 -1.62 10.82
C ILE A 75 15.02 -0.44 11.23
N ALA A 76 14.47 0.77 11.20
CA ALA A 76 15.17 1.93 11.73
C ALA A 76 15.42 1.78 13.24
N ALA A 77 16.65 2.08 13.70
CA ALA A 77 17.00 2.01 15.13
C ALA A 77 16.08 2.87 16.03
N LYS A 78 15.55 3.99 15.50
CA LYS A 78 14.53 4.82 16.17
C LYS A 78 13.25 4.05 16.50
N THR A 79 12.89 3.06 15.69
CA THR A 79 11.69 2.21 15.90
C THR A 79 11.87 1.30 17.11
N LEU A 80 13.08 0.78 17.35
CA LEU A 80 13.38 -0.06 18.52
C LEU A 80 13.23 0.69 19.86
N LYS A 81 13.39 2.02 19.86
CA LYS A 81 13.19 2.85 21.05
C LYS A 81 11.72 2.95 21.49
N ARG A 82 10.76 2.50 20.65
CA ARG A 82 9.32 2.54 20.99
C ARG A 82 8.97 1.32 21.85
N LYS A 83 8.43 1.54 23.06
CA LYS A 83 8.15 0.46 24.04
C LYS A 83 7.47 -0.78 23.46
N LEU A 84 6.31 -0.62 22.82
CA LEU A 84 5.54 -1.75 22.29
C LEU A 84 6.20 -2.37 21.04
N ILE A 85 6.45 -1.55 20.02
CA ILE A 85 6.92 -2.02 18.72
C ILE A 85 8.38 -2.48 18.76
N GLY A 86 9.23 -1.81 19.53
CA GLY A 86 10.60 -2.22 19.74
C GLY A 86 10.71 -3.56 20.45
N THR A 87 9.83 -3.82 21.43
CA THR A 87 9.78 -5.13 22.10
C THR A 87 9.35 -6.23 21.10
N LEU A 88 8.26 -6.02 20.35
CA LEU A 88 7.80 -6.99 19.36
C LEU A 88 8.84 -7.23 18.26
N ALA A 89 9.49 -6.17 17.77
CA ALA A 89 10.53 -6.28 16.75
C ALA A 89 11.76 -7.01 17.26
N SER A 90 12.19 -6.76 18.49
CA SER A 90 13.32 -7.47 19.11
C SER A 90 12.99 -8.96 19.27
N LEU A 91 11.77 -9.28 19.72
CA LEU A 91 11.30 -10.67 19.84
C LEU A 91 11.16 -11.38 18.48
N ALA A 92 10.88 -10.64 17.40
CA ALA A 92 10.82 -11.17 16.04
C ALA A 92 12.21 -11.38 15.41
N GLY A 93 13.30 -10.95 16.07
CA GLY A 93 14.66 -11.01 15.52
C GLY A 93 14.97 -9.92 14.50
N CYS A 94 14.24 -8.79 14.50
CA CYS A 94 14.50 -7.70 13.57
C CYS A 94 15.89 -7.08 13.78
N ILE A 95 16.55 -6.74 12.67
CA ILE A 95 17.89 -6.15 12.63
C ILE A 95 17.74 -4.63 12.52
N SER A 96 18.40 -3.88 13.42
CA SER A 96 18.36 -2.42 13.38
C SER A 96 19.39 -1.81 12.45
N VAL A 97 18.97 -0.76 11.76
CA VAL A 97 19.82 0.10 10.93
C VAL A 97 19.66 1.55 11.38
N TYR A 98 20.79 2.23 11.58
CA TYR A 98 20.80 3.66 11.86
C TYR A 98 20.60 4.42 10.56
N ARG A 99 19.54 5.22 10.45
CA ARG A 99 19.35 6.08 9.28
C ARG A 99 19.99 7.44 9.56
N PRO A 100 20.88 7.96 8.71
CA PRO A 100 21.47 9.28 8.89
C PRO A 100 20.40 10.37 9.15
N GLU A 101 19.28 10.28 8.46
CA GLU A 101 18.16 11.24 8.61
C GLU A 101 17.51 11.25 10.00
N ASP A 102 17.57 10.13 10.74
CA ASP A 102 17.02 10.07 12.09
C ASP A 102 17.95 10.72 13.13
N LEU A 103 19.22 10.93 12.77
CA LEU A 103 20.27 11.51 13.61
C LEU A 103 20.53 12.99 13.26
N LYS A 104 19.67 13.60 12.43
CA LYS A 104 19.80 15.00 12.01
C LYS A 104 19.63 15.95 13.21
N TYR A 105 20.54 16.90 13.35
CA TYR A 105 20.48 17.97 14.37
C TYR A 105 20.82 19.33 13.76
N SER A 106 20.41 20.41 14.44
CA SER A 106 20.77 21.77 14.04
C SER A 106 22.21 22.06 14.42
N GLY A 107 22.98 22.61 13.47
CA GLY A 107 24.32 23.12 13.77
C GLY A 107 24.25 24.38 14.62
N VAL A 108 25.31 24.67 15.38
CA VAL A 108 25.43 25.90 16.14
C VAL A 108 25.92 27.02 15.23
N GLY A 109 25.29 28.20 15.30
CA GLY A 109 25.64 29.37 14.50
C GLY A 109 24.95 29.41 13.13
N THR A 110 25.46 30.26 12.24
CA THR A 110 24.98 30.40 10.86
C THR A 110 26.11 30.25 9.86
N ILE A 111 25.78 29.99 8.61
CA ILE A 111 26.75 29.80 7.53
C ILE A 111 26.55 30.78 6.38
N THR A 112 27.64 31.13 5.71
CA THR A 112 27.70 31.93 4.49
C THR A 112 28.67 31.30 3.50
N TRP A 113 28.39 31.49 2.21
CA TRP A 113 29.22 30.98 1.12
C TRP A 113 29.13 31.90 -0.10
N GLU A 114 30.14 31.80 -0.95
CA GLU A 114 30.20 32.48 -2.25
C GLU A 114 29.74 31.57 -3.39
N ASN A 115 29.46 32.16 -4.55
CA ASN A 115 28.98 31.43 -5.70
C ASN A 115 30.05 30.43 -6.17
N ASP A 116 29.66 29.19 -6.36
CA ASP A 116 30.53 28.10 -6.84
C ASP A 116 31.73 27.85 -5.91
N SER A 117 31.63 28.27 -4.65
CA SER A 117 32.64 28.01 -3.63
C SER A 117 32.44 26.62 -3.02
N THR A 118 33.56 25.96 -2.73
CA THR A 118 33.61 24.77 -1.87
C THR A 118 33.85 25.14 -0.40
N VAL A 119 34.19 26.39 -0.12
CA VAL A 119 34.47 26.89 1.22
C VAL A 119 33.20 27.50 1.81
N LEU A 120 32.85 27.03 3.00
CA LEU A 120 31.74 27.51 3.81
C LEU A 120 32.29 28.23 5.04
N VAL A 121 31.87 29.47 5.24
CA VAL A 121 32.29 30.33 6.35
C VAL A 121 31.17 30.38 7.38
N GLY A 122 31.49 30.07 8.62
CA GLY A 122 30.56 30.04 9.74
C GLY A 122 30.66 31.28 10.62
N LYS A 123 29.53 31.75 11.14
CA LYS A 123 29.43 32.81 12.13
C LYS A 123 28.87 32.22 13.43
N ASP A 124 29.60 32.42 14.54
CA ASP A 124 29.31 31.82 15.85
C ASP A 124 29.19 30.28 15.80
N THR A 125 30.02 29.66 14.96
CA THR A 125 30.05 28.22 14.70
C THR A 125 31.16 27.53 15.49
N LYS A 126 31.04 26.21 15.69
CA LYS A 126 32.04 25.37 16.34
C LYS A 126 32.28 24.09 15.53
N PHE A 127 32.71 24.25 14.28
CA PHE A 127 32.78 23.13 13.35
C PHE A 127 33.67 21.97 13.81
N ARG A 128 34.76 22.20 14.56
CA ARG A 128 35.63 21.09 15.01
C ARG A 128 34.98 20.18 16.05
N VAL A 129 33.96 20.69 16.76
CA VAL A 129 33.22 19.93 17.76
C VAL A 129 31.94 19.36 17.17
N ASP A 130 31.25 20.14 16.34
CA ASP A 130 29.91 19.81 15.85
C ASP A 130 29.92 18.87 14.63
N LEU A 131 31.04 18.79 13.89
CA LEU A 131 31.14 18.05 12.62
C LEU A 131 32.30 17.06 12.63
N SER A 132 32.13 15.98 11.88
CA SER A 132 33.17 15.03 11.50
C SER A 132 33.31 14.95 9.97
N ILE A 133 34.49 14.54 9.49
CA ILE A 133 34.74 14.39 8.05
C ILE A 133 33.77 13.36 7.46
N GLY A 134 33.11 13.73 6.36
CA GLY A 134 32.08 12.93 5.70
C GLY A 134 30.66 13.12 6.21
N ASP A 135 30.44 13.92 7.27
CA ASP A 135 29.11 14.40 7.64
C ASP A 135 28.53 15.25 6.52
N LYS A 136 27.20 15.30 6.41
CA LYS A 136 26.51 16.09 5.39
C LYS A 136 25.88 17.32 6.01
N ILE A 137 26.16 18.48 5.43
CA ILE A 137 25.52 19.73 5.81
C ILE A 137 24.31 19.94 4.87
N VAL A 138 23.18 20.30 5.47
CA VAL A 138 21.90 20.54 4.81
C VAL A 138 21.46 21.97 5.09
N PHE A 139 21.37 22.77 4.03
CA PHE A 139 20.93 24.16 4.06
C PHE A 139 20.25 24.48 2.73
N GLY A 140 19.15 25.25 2.76
CA GLY A 140 18.29 25.45 1.59
C GLY A 140 17.96 24.11 0.89
N PRO A 141 18.14 24.00 -0.44
CA PRO A 141 17.98 22.75 -1.20
C PRO A 141 19.25 21.86 -1.21
N HIS A 142 20.38 22.34 -0.67
CA HIS A 142 21.68 21.69 -0.80
C HIS A 142 21.92 20.66 0.30
N ARG A 143 22.55 19.54 -0.08
CA ARG A 143 22.91 18.44 0.82
C ARG A 143 24.30 17.94 0.45
N ILE A 144 25.33 18.51 1.05
CA ILE A 144 26.71 18.33 0.58
C ILE A 144 27.57 17.73 1.71
N PRO A 145 28.34 16.67 1.44
CA PRO A 145 29.29 16.11 2.41
C PRO A 145 30.49 17.04 2.65
N VAL A 146 30.97 17.04 3.89
CA VAL A 146 32.16 17.76 4.35
C VAL A 146 33.39 16.96 3.96
N ARG A 147 34.28 17.59 3.19
CA ARG A 147 35.57 17.04 2.79
C ARG A 147 36.61 17.27 3.87
N ASP A 148 36.69 18.48 4.41
CA ASP A 148 37.70 18.85 5.41
C ASP A 148 37.20 19.97 6.34
N ILE A 149 37.77 20.05 7.54
CA ILE A 149 37.42 21.04 8.58
C ILE A 149 38.67 21.85 8.91
N VAL A 150 38.75 23.05 8.37
CA VAL A 150 39.94 23.92 8.49
C VAL A 150 39.99 24.56 9.88
N SER A 151 38.87 25.16 10.32
CA SER A 151 38.75 25.83 11.61
C SER A 151 37.32 25.72 12.16
N ASP A 152 37.07 26.28 13.35
CA ASP A 152 35.71 26.33 13.92
C ASP A 152 34.74 27.15 13.07
N THR A 153 35.25 28.01 12.18
CA THR A 153 34.49 28.92 11.32
C THR A 153 34.69 28.66 9.83
N GLU A 154 35.47 27.66 9.43
CA GLU A 154 35.75 27.40 8.01
C GLU A 154 35.78 25.91 7.72
N LEU A 155 34.98 25.48 6.74
CA LEU A 155 34.86 24.09 6.31
C LEU A 155 34.93 23.98 4.78
N ILE A 156 35.44 22.86 4.28
CA ILE A 156 35.54 22.56 2.85
C ILE A 156 34.56 21.45 2.50
N LEU A 157 33.73 21.70 1.50
CA LEU A 157 32.77 20.76 0.94
C LEU A 157 33.38 19.90 -0.17
N GLU A 158 32.79 18.72 -0.40
CA GLU A 158 33.18 17.85 -1.52
C GLU A 158 32.74 18.38 -2.89
N SER A 159 31.74 19.26 -2.92
CA SER A 159 31.15 19.82 -4.15
C SER A 159 30.86 21.31 -3.98
N PRO A 160 31.05 22.15 -5.01
CA PRO A 160 30.77 23.57 -4.93
C PRO A 160 29.26 23.83 -4.80
N VAL A 161 28.91 24.94 -4.15
CA VAL A 161 27.51 25.35 -3.99
C VAL A 161 27.12 26.28 -5.16
N PRO A 162 26.18 25.87 -6.03
CA PRO A 162 25.70 26.73 -7.09
C PRO A 162 24.78 27.79 -6.45
N GLN A 163 25.11 29.08 -6.63
CA GLN A 163 24.49 30.29 -6.06
C GLN A 163 25.15 30.81 -4.78
N THR A 164 25.20 32.15 -4.65
CA THR A 164 25.62 32.83 -3.41
C THR A 164 24.57 32.69 -2.31
N CYS A 165 25.00 32.70 -1.05
CA CYS A 165 24.12 32.80 0.11
C CYS A 165 23.12 33.97 -0.02
N SER A 166 21.85 33.71 0.30
CA SER A 166 20.75 34.70 0.17
C SER A 166 20.87 35.82 1.21
N ASP A 167 21.30 35.49 2.42
CA ASP A 167 21.53 36.45 3.51
C ASP A 167 23.01 36.44 3.94
N LYS A 168 23.81 37.26 3.26
CA LYS A 168 25.23 37.44 3.61
C LYS A 168 25.47 38.17 4.94
N GLN A 169 24.47 38.88 5.50
CA GLN A 169 24.64 39.67 6.73
C GLN A 169 24.40 38.85 8.00
N HIS A 170 23.35 38.03 8.01
CA HIS A 170 22.98 37.21 9.18
C HIS A 170 23.37 35.74 9.02
N GLY A 171 23.62 35.28 7.80
CA GLY A 171 23.89 33.89 7.48
C GLY A 171 22.64 33.02 7.57
N GLU A 172 22.72 31.81 7.00
CA GLU A 172 21.60 30.87 7.01
C GLU A 172 21.79 29.79 8.08
N PRO A 173 20.71 29.34 8.75
CA PRO A 173 20.77 28.19 9.64
C PRO A 173 20.99 26.91 8.84
N PHE A 174 21.74 25.97 9.41
CA PHE A 174 22.07 24.71 8.76
C PHE A 174 21.82 23.52 9.68
N LEU A 175 21.68 22.36 9.05
CA LEU A 175 21.42 21.09 9.72
C LEU A 175 22.55 20.13 9.37
N ILE A 176 22.98 19.34 10.36
CA ILE A 176 24.04 18.35 10.23
C ILE A 176 23.40 16.97 10.18
N VAL A 177 23.81 16.17 9.20
CA VAL A 177 23.42 14.77 9.04
C VAL A 177 24.68 13.93 9.14
N PRO A 178 24.89 13.22 10.26
CA PRO A 178 26.14 12.53 10.52
C PRO A 178 26.33 11.33 9.57
N LYS A 179 27.59 11.04 9.24
CA LYS A 179 27.96 9.81 8.55
C LYS A 179 27.77 8.63 9.50
N VAL A 180 27.04 7.62 9.04
CA VAL A 180 26.71 6.44 9.83
C VAL A 180 27.47 5.24 9.29
N ASP A 181 28.22 4.56 10.16
CA ASP A 181 28.78 3.25 9.87
C ASP A 181 27.68 2.18 9.96
N GLN A 182 27.56 1.37 8.92
CA GLN A 182 26.56 0.30 8.79
C GLN A 182 27.17 -1.10 8.97
N SER A 183 28.44 -1.19 9.32
CA SER A 183 29.18 -2.46 9.40
C SER A 183 28.52 -3.47 10.32
N GLU A 184 28.07 -3.05 11.51
CA GLU A 184 27.37 -3.91 12.47
C GLU A 184 26.06 -4.48 11.89
N ALA A 185 25.27 -3.64 11.21
CA ALA A 185 24.03 -4.08 10.58
C ALA A 185 24.28 -5.07 9.44
N TYR A 186 25.31 -4.83 8.62
CA TYR A 186 25.71 -5.75 7.55
C TYR A 186 26.20 -7.09 8.10
N GLN A 187 26.99 -7.09 9.18
CA GLN A 187 27.44 -8.31 9.84
C GLN A 187 26.26 -9.11 10.42
N ALA A 188 25.30 -8.45 11.06
CA ALA A 188 24.10 -9.10 11.59
C ALA A 188 23.25 -9.74 10.47
N VAL A 189 23.09 -9.04 9.34
CA VAL A 189 22.39 -9.55 8.15
C VAL A 189 23.12 -10.77 7.59
N SER A 190 24.44 -10.65 7.41
CA SER A 190 25.29 -11.72 6.90
C SER A 190 25.22 -12.97 7.77
N ALA A 191 25.39 -12.82 9.10
CA ALA A 191 25.26 -13.93 10.04
C ALA A 191 23.90 -14.61 9.93
N SER A 192 22.81 -13.84 9.81
CA SER A 192 21.46 -14.39 9.66
C SER A 192 21.29 -15.16 8.35
N LEU A 193 21.76 -14.63 7.22
CA LEU A 193 21.67 -15.29 5.91
C LEU A 193 22.53 -16.55 5.84
N ARG A 194 23.69 -16.60 6.50
CA ARG A 194 24.51 -17.82 6.62
C ARG A 194 23.80 -19.00 7.28
N TYR A 195 22.88 -18.73 8.21
CA TYR A 195 22.03 -19.75 8.81
C TYR A 195 20.81 -20.11 7.93
N GLY A 196 20.75 -19.59 6.71
CA GLY A 196 19.66 -19.82 5.78
C GLY A 196 18.36 -19.15 6.22
N ASN A 197 18.40 -18.05 6.98
CA ASN A 197 17.20 -17.31 7.40
C ASN A 197 16.65 -16.41 6.28
N ALA A 198 15.42 -15.94 6.47
CA ALA A 198 14.79 -14.97 5.58
C ALA A 198 14.76 -13.57 6.21
N ILE A 199 15.21 -12.57 5.45
CA ILE A 199 15.24 -11.17 5.86
C ILE A 199 14.31 -10.37 4.95
N VAL A 200 13.56 -9.44 5.53
CA VAL A 200 12.70 -8.51 4.78
C VAL A 200 13.29 -7.11 4.85
N ILE A 201 13.40 -6.47 3.70
CA ILE A 201 13.81 -5.07 3.57
C ILE A 201 12.89 -4.31 2.64
N PHE A 202 12.66 -3.04 2.95
CA PHE A 202 12.02 -2.07 2.08
C PHE A 202 13.10 -1.13 1.51
N PRO A 203 13.64 -1.40 0.30
CA PRO A 203 14.83 -0.72 -0.22
C PRO A 203 14.65 0.80 -0.45
N GLU A 204 13.42 1.31 -0.43
CA GLU A 204 13.08 2.74 -0.46
C GLU A 204 13.51 3.47 0.84
N GLY A 205 13.63 2.72 1.95
CA GLY A 205 14.13 3.22 3.24
C GLY A 205 13.13 4.05 4.06
N GLY A 206 11.89 4.18 3.60
CA GLY A 206 10.78 4.82 4.29
C GLY A 206 9.45 4.55 3.57
N SER A 207 8.33 4.74 4.28
CA SER A 207 7.00 4.53 3.71
C SER A 207 6.43 5.79 3.07
N HIS A 208 5.60 5.62 2.04
CA HIS A 208 4.91 6.71 1.35
C HIS A 208 3.59 6.25 0.71
N ASP A 209 2.83 7.21 0.20
CA ASP A 209 1.54 7.01 -0.45
C ASP A 209 1.52 7.35 -1.95
N ARG A 210 2.71 7.42 -2.57
CA ARG A 210 2.87 7.54 -4.03
C ARG A 210 2.44 6.28 -4.77
N THR A 211 2.08 6.46 -6.04
CA THR A 211 1.67 5.41 -6.98
C THR A 211 2.83 4.75 -7.73
N ASN A 212 4.08 5.11 -7.43
CA ASN A 212 5.28 4.53 -8.01
C ASN A 212 6.37 4.42 -6.93
N LEU A 213 7.40 3.63 -7.22
CA LEU A 213 8.57 3.44 -6.35
C LEU A 213 9.40 4.72 -6.22
N LEU A 214 9.95 4.93 -5.04
CA LEU A 214 11.08 5.82 -4.82
C LEU A 214 12.39 5.16 -5.27
N PRO A 215 13.46 5.96 -5.49
CA PRO A 215 14.78 5.41 -5.78
C PRO A 215 15.25 4.41 -4.71
N LEU A 216 15.68 3.24 -5.16
CA LEU A 216 16.11 2.16 -4.28
C LEU A 216 17.52 2.43 -3.73
N LYS A 217 17.74 2.06 -2.47
CA LYS A 217 19.05 2.18 -1.81
C LYS A 217 19.91 0.94 -2.05
N PRO A 218 21.23 1.09 -2.25
CA PRO A 218 22.15 -0.02 -2.55
C PRO A 218 22.38 -1.02 -1.42
N GLY A 219 21.90 -0.71 -0.20
CA GLY A 219 22.12 -1.55 0.98
C GLY A 219 21.66 -3.00 0.78
N VAL A 220 20.58 -3.24 0.02
CA VAL A 220 20.07 -4.59 -0.24
C VAL A 220 21.06 -5.45 -1.05
N ALA A 221 21.64 -4.90 -2.11
CA ALA A 221 22.62 -5.62 -2.94
C ALA A 221 23.92 -5.83 -2.16
N LEU A 222 24.37 -4.82 -1.40
CA LEU A 222 25.55 -4.92 -0.55
C LEU A 222 25.39 -6.01 0.53
N MET A 223 24.21 -6.10 1.14
CA MET A 223 23.89 -7.15 2.12
C MET A 223 23.99 -8.55 1.51
N ALA A 224 23.45 -8.74 0.29
CA ALA A 224 23.56 -10.01 -0.43
C ALA A 224 25.04 -10.35 -0.68
N PHE A 225 25.80 -9.48 -1.35
CA PHE A 225 27.22 -9.75 -1.66
C PHE A 225 28.09 -9.97 -0.43
N ASN A 226 27.92 -9.15 0.62
CA ASN A 226 28.69 -9.31 1.86
C ASN A 226 28.38 -10.66 2.52
N SER A 227 27.13 -11.12 2.48
CA SER A 227 26.78 -12.43 3.06
C SER A 227 27.41 -13.60 2.32
N LEU A 228 27.51 -13.54 0.99
CA LEU A 228 28.24 -14.56 0.22
C LEU A 228 29.74 -14.54 0.53
N LEU A 229 30.35 -13.34 0.62
CA LEU A 229 31.76 -13.18 1.00
C LEU A 229 32.06 -13.75 2.40
N ASP A 230 31.10 -13.63 3.32
CA ASP A 230 31.20 -14.18 4.67
C ASP A 230 30.89 -15.68 4.76
N GLY A 231 30.62 -16.33 3.62
CA GLY A 231 30.44 -17.79 3.50
C GLY A 231 28.98 -18.27 3.55
N ALA A 232 28.02 -17.42 3.19
CA ALA A 232 26.65 -17.89 2.91
C ALA A 232 26.61 -18.71 1.61
N GLU A 233 25.58 -19.55 1.49
CA GLU A 233 25.19 -20.15 0.21
C GLU A 233 24.61 -19.07 -0.74
N ASP A 234 24.16 -19.47 -1.92
CA ASP A 234 23.51 -18.57 -2.87
C ASP A 234 22.33 -17.84 -2.22
N VAL A 235 22.29 -16.52 -2.39
CA VAL A 235 21.27 -15.68 -1.76
C VAL A 235 20.19 -15.37 -2.77
N VAL A 236 18.95 -15.72 -2.43
CA VAL A 236 17.80 -15.48 -3.29
C VAL A 236 17.09 -14.19 -2.88
N ILE A 237 17.02 -13.23 -3.79
CA ILE A 237 16.28 -11.98 -3.61
C ILE A 237 14.90 -12.13 -4.25
N VAL A 238 13.82 -11.95 -3.47
CA VAL A 238 12.44 -12.10 -3.95
C VAL A 238 11.73 -10.74 -3.89
N PRO A 239 11.43 -10.12 -5.05
CA PRO A 239 10.57 -8.95 -5.12
C PRO A 239 9.14 -9.28 -4.70
N VAL A 240 8.54 -8.44 -3.84
CA VAL A 240 7.18 -8.62 -3.35
C VAL A 240 6.40 -7.32 -3.44
N GLY A 241 5.33 -7.35 -4.23
CA GLY A 241 4.38 -6.26 -4.36
C GLY A 241 3.30 -6.32 -3.28
N LEU A 242 3.22 -5.28 -2.47
CA LEU A 242 2.19 -5.05 -1.48
C LEU A 242 1.19 -4.02 -2.02
N ILE A 243 0.04 -4.52 -2.48
CA ILE A 243 -1.05 -3.68 -3.00
C ILE A 243 -2.20 -3.70 -2.00
N SER A 244 -2.48 -2.55 -1.41
CA SER A 244 -3.64 -2.37 -0.53
C SER A 244 -4.56 -1.29 -1.09
N ASN A 245 -5.84 -1.59 -1.20
CA ASN A 245 -6.84 -0.62 -1.67
C ASN A 245 -7.65 -0.04 -0.51
N ASN A 246 -7.96 1.26 -0.59
CA ASN A 246 -8.93 1.94 0.28
C ASN A 246 -8.70 1.74 1.78
N LEU A 247 -7.52 2.11 2.28
CA LEU A 247 -7.17 2.00 3.71
C LEU A 247 -7.78 3.10 4.60
N ARG A 248 -8.36 4.14 3.98
CA ARG A 248 -9.17 5.16 4.69
C ARG A 248 -10.59 4.68 4.99
N ASN A 249 -11.13 3.75 4.21
CA ASN A 249 -12.51 3.26 4.30
C ASN A 249 -12.57 1.82 4.84
N ASP A 250 -13.71 1.42 5.41
CA ASP A 250 -13.80 0.18 6.19
C ASP A 250 -13.90 -1.13 5.36
N GLN A 251 -13.64 -1.09 4.05
CA GLN A 251 -13.59 -2.26 3.15
C GLN A 251 -12.26 -2.31 2.40
N SER A 252 -11.20 -2.71 3.11
CA SER A 252 -9.86 -2.80 2.54
C SER A 252 -9.59 -4.22 2.00
N TYR A 253 -8.93 -4.28 0.85
CA TYR A 253 -8.42 -5.51 0.27
C TYR A 253 -6.89 -5.42 0.19
N ALA A 254 -6.22 -6.54 0.40
CA ALA A 254 -4.78 -6.66 0.21
C ALA A 254 -4.48 -7.73 -0.83
N THR A 255 -3.51 -7.44 -1.68
CA THR A 255 -2.90 -8.39 -2.61
C THR A 255 -1.40 -8.39 -2.35
N ILE A 256 -0.84 -9.60 -2.24
CA ILE A 256 0.60 -9.85 -2.12
C ILE A 256 0.99 -10.58 -3.39
N TYR A 257 1.89 -9.99 -4.16
CA TYR A 257 2.36 -10.54 -5.42
C TYR A 257 3.84 -10.90 -5.27
N TYR A 258 4.18 -12.17 -5.39
CA TYR A 258 5.56 -12.63 -5.41
C TYR A 258 6.13 -12.57 -6.84
N GLY A 259 7.19 -11.80 -7.02
CA GLY A 259 7.91 -11.66 -8.28
C GLY A 259 8.83 -12.83 -8.58
N ASN A 260 9.46 -12.77 -9.74
CA ASN A 260 10.51 -13.73 -10.09
C ASN A 260 11.73 -13.51 -9.19
N ALA A 261 12.24 -14.60 -8.64
CA ALA A 261 13.41 -14.59 -7.78
C ALA A 261 14.68 -14.22 -8.57
N ILE A 262 15.56 -13.45 -7.93
CA ILE A 262 16.88 -13.08 -8.43
C ILE A 262 17.90 -13.79 -7.55
N THR A 263 18.57 -14.81 -8.09
CA THR A 263 19.59 -15.56 -7.36
C THR A 263 20.94 -14.88 -7.55
N ILE A 264 21.60 -14.56 -6.43
CA ILE A 264 22.98 -14.07 -6.41
C ILE A 264 23.88 -15.27 -6.12
N THR A 265 24.76 -15.59 -7.06
CA THR A 265 25.63 -16.77 -6.99
C THR A 265 27.08 -16.39 -6.72
N LYS A 266 27.95 -17.39 -6.58
CA LYS A 266 29.39 -17.17 -6.39
C LYS A 266 30.05 -16.51 -7.59
N GLU A 267 29.57 -16.75 -8.80
CA GLU A 267 30.07 -16.10 -10.01
C GLU A 267 29.87 -14.58 -9.94
N ASP A 268 28.75 -14.11 -9.39
CA ASP A 268 28.50 -12.67 -9.21
C ASP A 268 29.49 -12.00 -8.23
N ILE A 269 30.13 -12.79 -7.33
CA ILE A 269 31.16 -12.28 -6.41
C ILE A 269 32.40 -11.86 -7.19
N GLU A 270 32.78 -12.62 -8.21
CA GLU A 270 33.96 -12.31 -9.03
C GLU A 270 33.75 -10.96 -9.74
N GLU A 271 32.57 -10.75 -10.35
CA GLU A 271 32.17 -9.46 -10.94
C GLU A 271 32.18 -8.34 -9.89
N PHE A 272 31.66 -8.61 -8.68
CA PHE A 272 31.60 -7.63 -7.60
C PHE A 272 32.98 -7.23 -7.06
N GLN A 273 33.95 -8.16 -7.01
CA GLN A 273 35.31 -7.85 -6.57
C GLN A 273 36.06 -6.99 -7.60
N VAL A 274 35.76 -7.15 -8.89
CA VAL A 274 36.32 -6.32 -9.97
C VAL A 274 35.70 -4.92 -9.97
N ASP A 275 34.37 -4.82 -10.05
CA ASP A 275 33.66 -3.53 -10.02
C ASP A 275 32.43 -3.58 -9.11
N ARG A 276 32.64 -3.16 -7.86
CA ARG A 276 31.59 -3.10 -6.84
C ARG A 276 30.41 -2.21 -7.25
N ARG A 277 30.65 -1.09 -7.93
CA ARG A 277 29.60 -0.10 -8.23
C ARG A 277 28.72 -0.57 -9.38
N ALA A 278 29.33 -1.06 -10.46
CA ALA A 278 28.61 -1.55 -11.62
C ALA A 278 27.72 -2.74 -11.25
N THR A 279 28.27 -3.72 -10.51
CA THR A 279 27.54 -4.92 -10.13
C THR A 279 26.38 -4.62 -9.16
N VAL A 280 26.58 -3.72 -8.19
CA VAL A 280 25.49 -3.25 -7.32
C VAL A 280 24.40 -2.54 -8.11
N SER A 281 24.76 -1.70 -9.08
CA SER A 281 23.81 -1.01 -9.95
C SER A 281 23.00 -2.00 -10.80
N LYS A 282 23.65 -3.02 -11.37
CA LYS A 282 23.03 -4.13 -12.12
C LYS A 282 21.97 -4.85 -11.28
N ILE A 283 22.34 -5.29 -10.07
CA ILE A 283 21.40 -5.99 -9.17
C ILE A 283 20.27 -5.07 -8.71
N LEU A 284 20.55 -3.81 -8.38
CA LEU A 284 19.51 -2.84 -8.04
C LEU A 284 18.51 -2.63 -9.19
N GLY A 285 18.98 -2.53 -10.43
CA GLY A 285 18.11 -2.40 -11.60
C GLY A 285 17.21 -3.62 -11.80
N GLN A 286 17.73 -4.83 -11.56
CA GLN A 286 16.94 -6.06 -11.57
C GLN A 286 15.88 -6.06 -10.47
N ILE A 287 16.24 -5.66 -9.24
CA ILE A 287 15.30 -5.54 -8.11
C ILE A 287 14.22 -4.50 -8.42
N GLU A 288 14.59 -3.34 -8.95
CA GLU A 288 13.63 -2.28 -9.31
C GLU A 288 12.65 -2.76 -10.38
N THR A 289 13.15 -3.44 -11.41
CA THR A 289 12.32 -4.04 -12.46
C THR A 289 11.39 -5.10 -11.89
N GLY A 290 11.91 -5.98 -11.03
CA GLY A 290 11.14 -7.01 -10.34
C GLY A 290 10.02 -6.41 -9.47
N LEU A 291 10.30 -5.37 -8.69
CA LEU A 291 9.31 -4.68 -7.86
C LEU A 291 8.23 -4.00 -8.73
N LYS A 292 8.61 -3.32 -9.82
CA LYS A 292 7.65 -2.71 -10.75
C LYS A 292 6.70 -3.76 -11.34
N HIS A 293 7.20 -4.94 -11.70
CA HIS A 293 6.37 -6.06 -12.16
C HIS A 293 5.48 -6.68 -11.06
N CYS A 294 5.72 -6.38 -9.78
CA CYS A 294 4.84 -6.82 -8.70
C CYS A 294 3.82 -5.74 -8.29
N MET A 295 3.86 -4.55 -8.91
CA MET A 295 3.04 -3.40 -8.53
C MET A 295 2.16 -2.92 -9.67
N ILE A 296 1.06 -2.24 -9.32
CA ILE A 296 0.32 -1.41 -10.27
C ILE A 296 0.86 0.01 -10.10
N THR A 297 1.73 0.43 -11.02
CA THR A 297 2.30 1.77 -11.00
C THR A 297 1.44 2.73 -11.82
N ALA A 298 1.41 4.00 -11.43
CA ALA A 298 0.76 5.05 -12.21
C ALA A 298 1.51 6.38 -12.04
N PRO A 299 1.44 7.30 -13.02
CA PRO A 299 2.01 8.64 -12.93
C PRO A 299 1.49 9.43 -11.71
N ASN A 300 0.19 9.31 -11.43
CA ASN A 300 -0.47 9.93 -10.29
C ASN A 300 -1.70 9.14 -9.84
N ILE A 301 -2.28 9.54 -8.70
CA ILE A 301 -3.44 8.85 -8.10
C ILE A 301 -4.67 8.85 -9.01
N ARG A 302 -4.90 9.92 -9.78
CA ARG A 302 -6.05 10.06 -10.66
C ARG A 302 -5.94 9.13 -11.87
N ILE A 303 -4.76 9.05 -12.48
CA ILE A 303 -4.49 8.08 -13.55
C ILE A 303 -4.64 6.65 -13.05
N LYS A 304 -4.25 6.36 -11.80
CA LYS A 304 -4.48 5.05 -11.18
C LYS A 304 -5.98 4.71 -11.12
N GLU A 305 -6.84 5.66 -10.76
CA GLU A 305 -8.29 5.47 -10.75
C GLU A 305 -8.84 5.16 -12.16
N TRP A 306 -8.30 5.82 -13.20
CA TRP A 306 -8.65 5.53 -14.59
C TRP A 306 -8.18 4.15 -15.06
N ILE A 307 -6.97 3.73 -14.68
CA ILE A 307 -6.47 2.37 -14.95
C ILE A 307 -7.40 1.35 -14.30
N ASP A 308 -7.81 1.58 -13.04
CA ASP A 308 -8.73 0.70 -12.31
C ASP A 308 -10.11 0.60 -13.00
N LEU A 309 -10.64 1.72 -13.51
CA LEU A 309 -11.91 1.77 -14.24
C LEU A 309 -11.81 1.14 -15.65
N CYS A 310 -10.73 1.40 -16.39
CA CYS A 310 -10.48 0.74 -17.67
C CYS A 310 -10.40 -0.79 -17.50
N ALA A 311 -9.70 -1.27 -16.47
CA ALA A 311 -9.58 -2.68 -16.17
C ALA A 311 -10.92 -3.32 -15.73
N SER A 312 -11.87 -2.55 -15.19
CA SER A 312 -13.22 -3.06 -14.88
C SER A 312 -14.15 -3.08 -16.10
N LEU A 313 -13.93 -2.18 -17.07
CA LEU A 313 -14.73 -2.05 -18.28
C LEU A 313 -14.28 -2.99 -19.42
N TYR A 314 -12.98 -3.27 -19.52
CA TYR A 314 -12.41 -4.08 -20.60
C TYR A 314 -13.01 -5.51 -20.70
N PRO A 315 -13.12 -6.28 -19.60
CA PRO A 315 -13.59 -7.67 -19.67
C PRO A 315 -15.07 -7.81 -20.06
N PRO A 316 -15.50 -8.99 -20.53
CA PRO A 316 -16.91 -9.27 -20.79
C PRO A 316 -17.80 -9.06 -19.58
N GLU A 317 -19.02 -8.59 -19.79
CA GLU A 317 -19.99 -8.47 -18.70
C GLU A 317 -20.27 -9.83 -18.06
N ARG A 318 -20.35 -9.87 -16.72
CA ARG A 318 -20.60 -11.08 -15.91
C ARG A 318 -19.47 -12.13 -15.93
N SER A 319 -18.31 -11.82 -16.51
CA SER A 319 -17.14 -12.67 -16.35
C SER A 319 -16.66 -12.67 -14.89
N LEU A 320 -16.45 -13.86 -14.32
CA LEU A 320 -15.83 -14.02 -13.00
C LEU A 320 -14.31 -14.01 -13.19
N ILE A 321 -13.70 -12.85 -12.98
CA ILE A 321 -12.26 -12.68 -13.21
C ILE A 321 -11.49 -12.96 -11.92
N PRO A 322 -10.55 -13.92 -11.93
CA PRO A 322 -9.61 -14.12 -10.84
C PRO A 322 -8.84 -12.84 -10.50
N THR A 323 -8.45 -12.69 -9.24
CA THR A 323 -7.75 -11.48 -8.80
C THR A 323 -6.35 -11.34 -9.41
N SER A 324 -5.70 -12.45 -9.79
CA SER A 324 -4.44 -12.45 -10.56
C SER A 324 -4.64 -11.87 -11.96
N ILE A 325 -5.61 -12.37 -12.73
CA ILE A 325 -5.93 -11.88 -14.07
C ILE A 325 -6.33 -10.40 -14.03
N ALA A 326 -7.13 -9.98 -13.04
CA ALA A 326 -7.48 -8.58 -12.87
C ALA A 326 -6.28 -7.70 -12.48
N PHE A 327 -5.26 -8.26 -11.81
CA PHE A 327 -4.02 -7.55 -11.48
C PHE A 327 -3.15 -7.37 -12.74
N GLU A 328 -2.94 -8.44 -13.50
CA GLU A 328 -2.17 -8.43 -14.75
C GLU A 328 -2.81 -7.48 -15.78
N LEU A 329 -4.13 -7.50 -15.92
CA LEU A 329 -4.85 -6.57 -16.79
C LEU A 329 -4.58 -5.10 -16.44
N ARG A 330 -4.57 -4.76 -15.14
CA ARG A 330 -4.25 -3.39 -14.69
C ARG A 330 -2.80 -3.03 -14.99
N GLN A 331 -1.87 -3.98 -14.85
CA GLN A 331 -0.47 -3.74 -15.19
C GLN A 331 -0.31 -3.48 -16.68
N ILE A 332 -0.89 -4.32 -17.54
CA ILE A 332 -0.86 -4.13 -18.99
C ILE A 332 -1.43 -2.76 -19.37
N ILE A 333 -2.62 -2.41 -18.87
CA ILE A 333 -3.24 -1.10 -19.13
C ILE A 333 -2.39 0.05 -18.59
N SER A 334 -1.74 -0.11 -17.44
CA SER A 334 -0.89 0.94 -16.86
C SER A 334 0.26 1.35 -17.77
N THR A 335 0.80 0.42 -18.57
CA THR A 335 1.91 0.73 -19.50
C THR A 335 1.50 1.70 -20.61
N ILE A 336 0.24 1.64 -21.07
CA ILE A 336 -0.31 2.62 -22.03
C ILE A 336 -0.30 4.01 -21.42
N PHE A 337 -0.82 4.15 -20.20
CA PHE A 337 -0.87 5.44 -19.51
C PHE A 337 0.52 5.99 -19.21
N TRP A 338 1.51 5.15 -18.91
CA TRP A 338 2.89 5.61 -18.72
C TRP A 338 3.54 6.14 -20.00
N LYS A 339 3.31 5.49 -21.15
CA LYS A 339 3.99 5.85 -22.41
C LYS A 339 3.25 6.95 -23.18
N HIS A 340 1.93 7.04 -23.00
CA HIS A 340 1.05 7.86 -23.83
C HIS A 340 0.07 8.73 -23.04
N GLU A 341 0.39 9.13 -21.81
CA GLU A 341 -0.47 10.02 -20.98
C GLU A 341 -0.93 11.26 -21.75
N ASP A 342 -0.01 11.95 -22.42
CA ASP A 342 -0.25 13.21 -23.12
C ASP A 342 -0.84 13.05 -24.53
N SER A 343 -1.09 11.82 -24.97
CA SER A 343 -1.68 11.59 -26.29
C SER A 343 -3.13 12.09 -26.35
N PRO A 344 -3.57 12.68 -27.48
CA PRO A 344 -4.94 13.18 -27.61
C PRO A 344 -5.97 12.07 -27.42
N GLU A 345 -5.67 10.84 -27.85
CA GLU A 345 -6.55 9.68 -27.62
C GLU A 345 -6.71 9.34 -26.13
N THR A 346 -5.64 9.46 -25.34
CA THR A 346 -5.71 9.16 -23.89
C THR A 346 -6.48 10.25 -23.15
N GLN A 347 -6.28 11.52 -23.51
CA GLN A 347 -7.04 12.63 -22.93
C GLN A 347 -8.53 12.55 -23.27
N GLN A 348 -8.86 12.21 -24.52
CA GLN A 348 -10.25 11.97 -24.93
C GLN A 348 -10.89 10.84 -24.12
N LEU A 349 -10.20 9.70 -23.96
CA LEU A 349 -10.70 8.61 -23.12
C LEU A 349 -10.94 9.06 -21.68
N ILE A 350 -10.00 9.80 -21.08
CA ILE A 350 -10.12 10.32 -19.72
C ILE A 350 -11.34 11.24 -19.58
N GLU A 351 -11.64 12.07 -20.58
CA GLU A 351 -12.82 12.94 -20.57
C GLU A 351 -14.10 12.10 -20.47
N HIS A 352 -14.27 11.10 -21.34
CA HIS A 352 -15.41 10.18 -21.32
C HIS A 352 -15.53 9.40 -20.01
N LEU A 353 -14.40 8.87 -19.50
CA LEU A 353 -14.35 8.18 -18.21
C LEU A 353 -14.76 9.11 -17.06
N SER A 354 -14.32 10.37 -17.08
CA SER A 354 -14.65 11.35 -16.04
C SER A 354 -16.13 11.72 -16.04
N GLY A 355 -16.73 11.87 -17.23
CA GLY A 355 -18.16 12.13 -17.37
C GLY A 355 -19.00 10.99 -16.80
N TYR A 356 -18.58 9.75 -17.07
CA TYR A 356 -19.20 8.57 -16.51
C TYR A 356 -19.03 8.44 -14.99
N GLN A 357 -17.82 8.65 -14.48
CA GLN A 357 -17.55 8.61 -13.04
C GLN A 357 -18.40 9.64 -12.29
N LYS A 358 -18.51 10.87 -12.80
CA LYS A 358 -19.38 11.92 -12.23
C LYS A 358 -20.85 11.50 -12.20
N ARG A 359 -21.34 10.81 -13.24
CA ARG A 359 -22.71 10.29 -13.31
C ARG A 359 -22.94 9.15 -12.31
N LEU A 360 -21.96 8.26 -12.13
CA LEU A 360 -21.99 7.22 -11.11
C LEU A 360 -22.08 7.83 -9.71
N ASP A 361 -21.22 8.81 -9.42
CA ASP A 361 -21.18 9.48 -8.11
C ASP A 361 -22.50 10.19 -7.79
N ASN A 362 -23.07 10.93 -8.77
CA ASN A 362 -24.37 11.60 -8.63
C ASN A 362 -25.53 10.62 -8.39
N SER A 363 -25.41 9.39 -8.89
CA SER A 363 -26.42 8.33 -8.74
C SER A 363 -26.13 7.42 -7.54
N PHE A 364 -25.11 7.74 -6.75
CA PHE A 364 -24.60 6.93 -5.64
C PHE A 364 -24.33 5.46 -6.04
N LEU A 365 -23.87 5.23 -7.28
CA LEU A 365 -23.60 3.92 -7.84
C LEU A 365 -22.10 3.67 -8.03
N ARG A 366 -21.68 2.41 -7.98
CA ARG A 366 -20.35 1.97 -8.42
C ARG A 366 -20.46 1.32 -9.80
N ASP A 367 -19.42 1.37 -10.61
CA ASP A 367 -19.39 0.71 -11.94
C ASP A 367 -19.84 -0.75 -11.87
N GLY A 368 -19.28 -1.52 -10.92
CA GLY A 368 -19.64 -2.92 -10.70
C GLY A 368 -21.08 -3.17 -10.18
N GLU A 369 -21.87 -2.12 -9.94
CA GLU A 369 -23.28 -2.19 -9.53
C GLU A 369 -24.23 -1.75 -10.64
N VAL A 370 -23.74 -1.22 -11.77
CA VAL A 370 -24.57 -0.76 -12.89
C VAL A 370 -25.38 -1.91 -13.52
N TRP A 371 -24.90 -3.14 -13.42
CA TRP A 371 -25.67 -4.32 -13.85
C TRP A 371 -26.99 -4.49 -13.09
N LEU A 372 -27.12 -3.93 -11.89
CA LEU A 372 -28.37 -3.95 -11.13
C LEU A 372 -29.49 -3.23 -11.90
N LEU A 373 -29.16 -2.17 -12.64
CA LEU A 373 -30.13 -1.41 -13.44
C LEU A 373 -30.72 -2.23 -14.60
N LYS A 374 -30.08 -3.34 -14.99
CA LYS A 374 -30.55 -4.25 -16.04
C LYS A 374 -31.55 -5.31 -15.54
N GLN A 375 -31.92 -5.30 -14.25
CA GLN A 375 -32.80 -6.32 -13.68
C GLN A 375 -34.26 -6.20 -14.17
N SER A 376 -34.96 -7.34 -14.20
CA SER A 376 -36.41 -7.35 -14.41
C SER A 376 -37.14 -6.81 -13.17
N LEU A 377 -38.40 -6.38 -13.31
CA LEU A 377 -39.21 -5.90 -12.19
C LEU A 377 -39.30 -6.94 -11.06
N HIS A 378 -39.58 -8.20 -11.41
CA HIS A 378 -39.68 -9.31 -10.45
C HIS A 378 -38.35 -9.54 -9.72
N SER A 379 -37.24 -9.56 -10.46
CA SER A 379 -35.90 -9.73 -9.89
C SER A 379 -35.52 -8.56 -8.98
N ALA A 380 -35.89 -7.34 -9.36
CA ALA A 380 -35.67 -6.14 -8.55
C ALA A 380 -36.47 -6.20 -7.23
N ILE A 381 -37.75 -6.58 -7.28
CA ILE A 381 -38.59 -6.74 -6.07
C ILE A 381 -38.01 -7.82 -5.15
N LEU A 382 -37.64 -8.98 -5.69
CA LEU A 382 -37.02 -10.05 -4.89
C LEU A 382 -35.71 -9.56 -4.25
N LEU A 383 -34.86 -8.88 -5.02
CA LEU A 383 -33.60 -8.33 -4.54
C LEU A 383 -33.82 -7.27 -3.45
N LEU A 384 -34.88 -6.45 -3.56
CA LEU A 384 -35.26 -5.48 -2.54
C LEU A 384 -35.61 -6.17 -1.22
N ILE A 385 -36.44 -7.22 -1.28
CA ILE A 385 -36.83 -8.01 -0.11
C ILE A 385 -35.59 -8.67 0.52
N GLU A 386 -34.78 -9.36 -0.28
CA GLU A 386 -33.56 -10.01 0.19
C GLU A 386 -32.59 -9.02 0.87
N ASN A 387 -32.35 -7.87 0.23
CA ASN A 387 -31.43 -6.87 0.78
C ASN A 387 -32.00 -6.20 2.03
N THR A 388 -33.32 -6.05 2.15
CA THR A 388 -33.97 -5.51 3.34
C THR A 388 -33.84 -6.49 4.51
N VAL A 389 -34.09 -7.78 4.28
CA VAL A 389 -33.90 -8.82 5.29
C VAL A 389 -32.42 -8.91 5.70
N ARG A 390 -31.50 -8.93 4.73
CA ARG A 390 -30.04 -8.93 5.01
C ARG A 390 -29.61 -7.69 5.80
N LEU A 391 -30.15 -6.51 5.48
CA LEU A 391 -29.88 -5.27 6.21
C LEU A 391 -30.33 -5.41 7.66
N GLY A 392 -31.55 -5.88 7.91
CA GLY A 392 -32.07 -6.13 9.26
C GLY A 392 -31.14 -7.06 10.05
N CYS A 393 -30.73 -8.18 9.47
CA CYS A 393 -29.79 -9.10 10.09
C CYS A 393 -28.42 -8.46 10.36
N TYR A 394 -27.87 -7.70 9.41
CA TYR A 394 -26.56 -7.04 9.57
C TYR A 394 -26.59 -5.88 10.56
N VAL A 395 -27.70 -5.16 10.66
CA VAL A 395 -27.91 -4.13 11.69
C VAL A 395 -27.95 -4.78 13.07
N LEU A 396 -28.75 -5.85 13.23
CA LEU A 396 -28.84 -6.58 14.48
C LEU A 396 -27.46 -7.12 14.89
N MET A 397 -26.79 -7.89 14.03
CA MET A 397 -25.49 -8.50 14.36
C MET A 397 -24.34 -7.50 14.41
N GLY A 398 -24.39 -6.43 13.61
CA GLY A 398 -23.30 -5.48 13.43
C GLY A 398 -23.30 -4.33 14.43
N LEU A 399 -24.47 -3.95 14.95
CA LEU A 399 -24.64 -2.81 15.85
C LEU A 399 -25.04 -3.21 17.28
N SER A 400 -25.27 -4.49 17.58
CA SER A 400 -25.59 -4.99 18.94
C SER A 400 -24.61 -4.49 20.01
N PHE A 401 -23.32 -4.48 19.71
CA PHE A 401 -22.27 -4.02 20.62
C PHE A 401 -21.67 -2.67 20.23
N ALA A 402 -22.34 -1.90 19.36
CA ALA A 402 -21.87 -0.58 18.92
C ALA A 402 -21.48 0.35 20.07
N PRO A 403 -22.23 0.46 21.17
CA PRO A 403 -21.82 1.32 22.29
C PRO A 403 -20.45 0.97 22.90
N LEU A 404 -20.01 -0.30 22.82
CA LEU A 404 -18.74 -0.74 23.38
C LEU A 404 -17.58 -0.54 22.40
N TRP A 405 -17.76 -0.83 21.11
CA TRP A 405 -16.67 -0.73 20.12
C TRP A 405 -16.59 0.63 19.43
N PHE A 406 -17.68 1.38 19.36
CA PHE A 406 -17.72 2.68 18.66
C PHE A 406 -16.77 3.72 19.28
N PRO A 407 -16.66 3.87 20.62
CA PRO A 407 -15.67 4.76 21.22
C PRO A 407 -14.23 4.39 20.84
N LEU A 408 -13.91 3.09 20.83
CA LEU A 408 -12.60 2.57 20.41
C LEU A 408 -12.30 2.94 18.95
N TYR A 409 -13.28 2.78 18.07
CA TYR A 409 -13.18 3.16 16.66
C TYR A 409 -13.01 4.68 16.50
N ALA A 410 -13.81 5.50 17.19
CA ALA A 410 -13.75 6.95 17.12
C ALA A 410 -12.41 7.50 17.64
N ILE A 411 -11.95 7.03 18.80
CA ILE A 411 -10.66 7.41 19.38
C ILE A 411 -9.52 7.04 18.43
N SER A 412 -9.51 5.80 17.91
CA SER A 412 -8.45 5.38 16.99
C SER A 412 -8.44 6.20 15.69
N LYS A 413 -9.61 6.58 15.16
CA LYS A 413 -9.74 7.45 13.99
C LYS A 413 -9.20 8.86 14.25
N VAL A 414 -9.57 9.49 15.37
CA VAL A 414 -9.12 10.84 15.73
C VAL A 414 -7.61 10.87 15.96
N LEU A 415 -7.06 9.91 16.71
CA LEU A 415 -5.63 9.86 17.00
C LEU A 415 -4.81 9.55 15.74
N ALA A 416 -5.30 8.69 14.84
CA ALA A 416 -4.66 8.42 13.57
C ALA A 416 -4.64 9.65 12.65
N GLU A 417 -5.71 10.44 12.63
CA GLU A 417 -5.75 11.67 11.83
C GLU A 417 -4.76 12.72 12.36
N ARG A 418 -4.66 12.87 13.69
CA ARG A 418 -3.64 13.74 14.30
C ARG A 418 -2.22 13.29 13.96
N HIS A 419 -1.97 11.98 13.94
CA HIS A 419 -0.68 11.43 13.55
C HIS A 419 -0.39 11.62 12.05
N ARG A 420 -1.41 11.49 11.19
CA ARG A 420 -1.32 11.73 9.74
C ARG A 420 -0.84 13.15 9.44
N ILE A 421 -1.46 14.16 10.05
CA ILE A 421 -1.09 15.57 9.87
C ILE A 421 0.37 15.82 10.29
N LYS A 422 0.81 15.25 11.43
CA LYS A 422 2.20 15.34 11.87
C LYS A 422 3.17 14.66 10.91
N ALA A 423 2.79 13.50 10.36
CA ALA A 423 3.62 12.77 9.40
C ALA A 423 3.74 13.50 8.06
N LEU A 424 2.67 14.17 7.62
CA LEU A 424 2.66 14.99 6.43
C LEU A 424 3.60 16.20 6.58
N ASN A 425 3.50 16.94 7.69
CA ASN A 425 4.35 18.10 7.94
C ASN A 425 5.85 17.76 8.08
N ASN A 426 6.18 16.55 8.52
CA ASN A 426 7.55 16.10 8.74
C ASN A 426 8.18 15.40 7.54
N SER A 427 7.49 15.31 6.39
CA SER A 427 7.97 14.57 5.23
C SER A 427 7.85 15.39 3.95
N SER A 428 8.92 15.41 3.16
CA SER A 428 8.93 15.98 1.81
C SER A 428 8.42 15.00 0.73
N VAL A 429 8.24 13.72 1.08
CA VAL A 429 7.97 12.66 0.10
C VAL A 429 6.50 12.25 0.08
N LYS A 430 5.80 12.38 1.20
CA LYS A 430 4.39 11.99 1.38
C LYS A 430 3.45 13.02 0.75
N LEU A 431 2.41 12.54 0.07
CA LEU A 431 1.41 13.38 -0.58
C LEU A 431 0.25 13.69 0.37
N ASP A 432 -0.33 12.68 1.02
CA ASP A 432 -1.41 12.79 2.02
C ASP A 432 -1.04 12.10 3.35
N ALA A 433 0.15 11.47 3.42
CA ALA A 433 0.60 10.64 4.53
C ALA A 433 -0.41 9.52 4.90
N SER A 434 -1.20 9.06 3.94
CA SER A 434 -2.23 8.05 4.17
C SER A 434 -1.65 6.69 4.61
N ASP A 435 -0.38 6.45 4.27
CA ASP A 435 0.44 5.29 4.64
C ASP A 435 0.52 5.04 6.15
N VAL A 436 0.36 6.08 6.99
CA VAL A 436 0.49 5.94 8.45
C VAL A 436 -0.84 5.63 9.13
N VAL A 437 -1.98 5.86 8.47
CA VAL A 437 -3.30 5.91 9.13
C VAL A 437 -3.70 4.55 9.65
N ALA A 438 -3.70 3.52 8.80
CA ALA A 438 -4.11 2.17 9.18
C ALA A 438 -3.15 1.57 10.23
N SER A 439 -1.85 1.75 10.01
CA SER A 439 -0.81 1.36 10.96
C SER A 439 -0.99 1.99 12.34
N TYR A 440 -1.28 3.29 12.40
CA TYR A 440 -1.46 3.97 13.67
C TYR A 440 -2.77 3.55 14.37
N LYS A 441 -3.87 3.36 13.62
CA LYS A 441 -5.12 2.80 14.17
C LYS A 441 -4.87 1.45 14.84
N MET A 442 -4.12 0.56 14.19
CA MET A 442 -3.74 -0.75 14.74
C MET A 442 -2.99 -0.60 16.06
N LEU A 443 -1.95 0.24 16.10
CA LEU A 443 -1.14 0.45 17.31
C LEU A 443 -1.99 0.96 18.48
N VAL A 444 -2.87 1.93 18.20
CA VAL A 444 -3.79 2.48 19.19
C VAL A 444 -4.75 1.40 19.71
N LEU A 445 -5.31 0.58 18.82
CA LEU A 445 -6.26 -0.47 19.20
C LEU A 445 -5.62 -1.59 20.02
N ILE A 446 -4.37 -1.97 19.74
CA ILE A 446 -3.63 -2.98 20.54
C ILE A 446 -3.52 -2.54 22.01
N VAL A 447 -3.43 -1.24 22.27
CA VAL A 447 -3.30 -0.70 23.64
C VAL A 447 -4.67 -0.40 24.26
N ILE A 448 -5.57 0.24 23.52
CA ILE A 448 -6.84 0.73 24.07
C ILE A 448 -7.85 -0.42 24.27
N VAL A 449 -7.89 -1.42 23.38
CA VAL A 449 -8.88 -2.52 23.49
C VAL A 449 -8.73 -3.30 24.80
N PRO A 450 -7.52 -3.77 25.21
CA PRO A 450 -7.36 -4.43 26.51
C PRO A 450 -7.73 -3.55 27.70
N LEU A 451 -7.36 -2.26 27.66
CA LEU A 451 -7.64 -1.31 28.74
C LEU A 451 -9.15 -1.09 28.91
N PHE A 452 -9.86 -0.85 27.81
CA PHE A 452 -11.31 -0.67 27.84
C PHE A 452 -12.04 -1.95 28.27
N ASN A 453 -11.63 -3.11 27.76
CA ASN A 453 -12.25 -4.37 28.14
C ASN A 453 -12.00 -4.72 29.61
N PHE A 454 -10.83 -4.36 30.15
CA PHE A 454 -10.56 -4.44 31.58
C PHE A 454 -11.53 -3.55 32.35
N CYS A 455 -11.67 -2.27 31.98
CA CYS A 455 -12.60 -1.34 32.65
C CYS A 455 -14.05 -1.84 32.57
N TYR A 456 -14.52 -2.26 31.39
CA TYR A 456 -15.88 -2.79 31.20
C TYR A 456 -16.12 -4.04 32.03
N GLY A 457 -15.18 -4.99 32.00
CA GLY A 457 -15.28 -6.23 32.75
C GLY A 457 -15.22 -6.01 34.27
N PHE A 458 -14.39 -5.07 34.72
CA PHE A 458 -14.27 -4.72 36.14
C PHE A 458 -15.55 -4.05 36.66
N LEU A 459 -16.10 -3.08 35.92
CA LEU A 459 -17.37 -2.44 36.26
C LEU A 459 -18.54 -3.43 36.27
N LEU A 460 -18.61 -4.32 35.27
CA LEU A 460 -19.62 -5.37 35.21
C LEU A 460 -19.46 -6.36 36.37
N GLY A 461 -18.22 -6.73 36.71
CA GLY A 461 -17.90 -7.58 37.83
C GLY A 461 -18.37 -6.98 39.16
N LEU A 462 -18.08 -5.70 39.41
CA LEU A 462 -18.54 -4.97 40.60
C LEU A 462 -20.06 -4.87 40.69
N TRP A 463 -20.75 -4.78 39.54
CA TRP A 463 -22.21 -4.72 39.49
C TRP A 463 -22.86 -6.09 39.80
N LEU A 464 -22.25 -7.18 39.36
CA LEU A 464 -22.78 -8.54 39.55
C LEU A 464 -22.37 -9.20 40.86
N TYR A 465 -21.18 -8.88 41.37
CA TYR A 465 -20.55 -9.60 42.47
C TYR A 465 -19.84 -8.66 43.44
N VAL A 466 -19.85 -9.03 44.72
CA VAL A 466 -19.07 -8.36 45.77
C VAL A 466 -17.70 -9.02 45.96
N GLU A 467 -17.59 -10.32 45.66
CA GLU A 467 -16.37 -11.11 45.88
C GLU A 467 -15.30 -10.81 44.80
N LEU A 468 -14.10 -10.40 45.24
CA LEU A 468 -12.99 -10.00 44.34
C LEU A 468 -12.62 -11.08 43.32
N LYS A 469 -12.62 -12.36 43.71
CA LYS A 469 -12.30 -13.47 42.80
C LYS A 469 -13.29 -13.53 41.63
N LYS A 470 -14.59 -13.37 41.88
CA LYS A 470 -15.63 -13.39 40.86
C LYS A 470 -15.55 -12.16 39.96
N ILE A 471 -15.26 -10.99 40.53
CA ILE A 471 -15.02 -9.76 39.76
C ILE A 471 -13.86 -9.94 38.77
N LEU A 472 -12.73 -10.48 39.25
CA LEU A 472 -11.56 -10.73 38.40
C LEU A 472 -11.83 -11.79 37.32
N MET A 473 -12.60 -12.85 37.62
CA MET A 473 -13.01 -13.84 36.62
C MET A 473 -13.89 -13.23 35.52
N VAL A 474 -14.87 -12.40 35.87
CA VAL A 474 -15.70 -11.67 34.88
C VAL A 474 -14.83 -10.72 34.06
N THR A 475 -13.90 -10.01 34.70
CA THR A 475 -12.98 -9.10 34.02
C THR A 475 -12.14 -9.83 32.97
N LEU A 476 -11.53 -10.96 33.35
CA LEU A 476 -10.76 -11.79 32.45
C LEU A 476 -11.63 -12.35 31.31
N ALA A 477 -12.85 -12.80 31.62
CA ALA A 477 -13.79 -13.29 30.60
C ALA A 477 -14.13 -12.18 29.59
N CYS A 478 -14.38 -10.95 30.03
CA CYS A 478 -14.62 -9.81 29.15
C CYS A 478 -13.40 -9.46 28.29
N MET A 479 -12.19 -9.51 28.86
CA MET A 479 -10.95 -9.24 28.11
C MET A 479 -10.75 -10.21 26.95
N VAL A 480 -11.17 -11.47 27.09
CA VAL A 480 -11.04 -12.51 26.06
C VAL A 480 -12.22 -12.52 25.08
N THR A 481 -13.46 -12.37 25.58
CA THR A 481 -14.68 -12.55 24.76
C THR A 481 -15.09 -11.30 24.00
N LEU A 482 -14.95 -10.10 24.58
CA LEU A 482 -15.36 -8.85 23.93
C LEU A 482 -14.63 -8.57 22.60
N PRO A 483 -13.31 -8.80 22.46
CA PRO A 483 -12.64 -8.65 21.16
C PRO A 483 -13.25 -9.52 20.06
N ILE A 484 -13.70 -10.74 20.39
CA ILE A 484 -14.35 -11.64 19.44
C ILE A 484 -15.70 -11.04 19.01
N PHE A 485 -16.50 -10.54 19.95
CA PHE A 485 -17.76 -9.86 19.64
C PHE A 485 -17.55 -8.59 18.82
N TYR A 486 -16.52 -7.79 19.13
CA TYR A 486 -16.16 -6.60 18.36
C TYR A 486 -15.79 -6.97 16.92
N TYR A 487 -14.97 -8.00 16.74
CA TYR A 487 -14.58 -8.48 15.42
C TYR A 487 -15.81 -8.90 14.59
N ILE A 488 -16.71 -9.70 15.18
CA ILE A 488 -17.94 -10.13 14.52
C ILE A 488 -18.84 -8.93 14.18
N ASN A 489 -19.07 -8.03 15.14
CA ASN A 489 -19.91 -6.84 14.94
C ASN A 489 -19.35 -5.95 13.83
N LEU A 490 -18.05 -5.62 13.89
CA LEU A 490 -17.39 -4.81 12.87
C LEU A 490 -17.45 -5.48 11.48
N LYS A 491 -17.31 -6.81 11.40
CA LYS A 491 -17.40 -7.54 10.13
C LYS A 491 -18.78 -7.39 9.47
N TYR A 492 -19.86 -7.40 10.25
CA TYR A 492 -21.22 -7.19 9.75
C TYR A 492 -21.52 -5.71 9.51
N ALA A 493 -21.12 -4.82 10.43
CA ALA A 493 -21.29 -3.38 10.31
C ALA A 493 -20.67 -2.82 9.01
N ARG A 494 -19.50 -3.34 8.60
CA ARG A 494 -18.83 -2.97 7.34
C ARG A 494 -19.62 -3.32 6.07
N LYS A 495 -20.57 -4.25 6.13
CA LYS A 495 -21.41 -4.62 4.99
C LYS A 495 -22.63 -3.69 4.83
N ILE A 496 -23.02 -2.99 5.89
CA ILE A 496 -24.21 -2.12 5.92
C ILE A 496 -24.17 -1.02 4.85
N PRO A 497 -23.08 -0.24 4.67
CA PRO A 497 -23.06 0.84 3.67
C PRO A 497 -23.25 0.36 2.23
N ARG A 498 -22.79 -0.86 1.90
CA ARG A 498 -23.02 -1.46 0.59
C ARG A 498 -24.51 -1.79 0.40
N LEU A 499 -25.13 -2.42 1.39
CA LEU A 499 -26.56 -2.75 1.30
C LEU A 499 -27.45 -1.50 1.26
N LEU A 500 -27.15 -0.48 2.06
CA LEU A 500 -27.90 0.79 2.02
C LEU A 500 -27.85 1.44 0.64
N ARG A 501 -26.68 1.42 -0.01
CA ARG A 501 -26.52 1.90 -1.38
C ARG A 501 -27.36 1.08 -2.37
N GLN A 502 -27.34 -0.25 -2.26
CA GLN A 502 -28.14 -1.12 -3.13
C GLN A 502 -29.65 -0.94 -2.91
N LEU A 503 -30.07 -0.75 -1.66
CA LEU A 503 -31.47 -0.44 -1.31
C LEU A 503 -31.92 0.93 -1.78
N HIS A 504 -31.01 1.88 -1.98
CA HIS A 504 -31.34 3.14 -2.64
C HIS A 504 -31.63 2.94 -4.13
N VAL A 505 -30.86 2.07 -4.80
CA VAL A 505 -30.91 1.88 -6.26
C VAL A 505 -32.08 1.00 -6.70
N VAL A 506 -32.36 -0.09 -5.99
CA VAL A 506 -33.37 -1.07 -6.43
C VAL A 506 -34.79 -0.46 -6.56
N PRO A 507 -35.27 0.42 -5.66
CA PRO A 507 -36.52 1.13 -5.84
C PRO A 507 -36.53 2.05 -7.06
N LEU A 508 -35.38 2.61 -7.45
CA LEU A 508 -35.29 3.44 -8.65
C LEU A 508 -35.67 2.63 -9.89
N ILE A 509 -35.19 1.39 -10.00
CA ILE A 509 -35.53 0.48 -11.10
C ILE A 509 -37.03 0.19 -11.14
N VAL A 510 -37.64 -0.06 -9.98
CA VAL A 510 -39.09 -0.30 -9.86
C VAL A 510 -39.86 0.94 -10.34
N ILE A 511 -39.44 2.13 -9.91
CA ILE A 511 -40.07 3.40 -10.31
C ILE A 511 -39.80 3.73 -11.78
N GLY A 512 -38.61 3.49 -12.31
CA GLY A 512 -38.25 3.76 -13.71
C GLY A 512 -39.00 2.87 -14.69
N LYS A 513 -39.38 1.65 -14.27
CA LYS A 513 -40.28 0.78 -15.05
C LYS A 513 -41.74 1.24 -15.04
N ILE A 514 -42.16 1.99 -14.01
CA ILE A 514 -43.51 2.55 -13.88
C ILE A 514 -43.58 3.93 -14.56
N ASN A 515 -42.50 4.71 -14.48
CA ASN A 515 -42.37 6.04 -15.06
C ASN A 515 -41.27 6.04 -16.14
N THR A 516 -41.68 5.74 -17.36
CA THR A 516 -40.83 5.63 -18.55
C THR A 516 -40.06 6.92 -18.88
N TRP A 517 -40.50 8.07 -18.36
CA TRP A 517 -39.85 9.37 -18.56
C TRP A 517 -38.54 9.54 -17.76
N ARG A 518 -38.22 8.59 -16.87
CA ARG A 518 -37.02 8.62 -16.02
C ARG A 518 -35.87 7.85 -16.68
N GLU A 519 -35.12 8.52 -17.54
CA GLU A 519 -34.11 7.92 -18.43
C GLU A 519 -32.69 7.80 -17.84
N THR A 520 -32.44 8.33 -16.63
CA THR A 520 -31.09 8.36 -16.02
C THR A 520 -30.43 6.99 -15.88
N GLU A 521 -31.23 5.93 -15.69
CA GLU A 521 -30.73 4.55 -15.54
C GLU A 521 -30.30 3.96 -16.89
N ARG A 522 -31.10 4.21 -17.92
CA ARG A 522 -30.85 3.85 -19.32
C ARG A 522 -29.63 4.60 -19.87
N GLU A 523 -29.50 5.88 -19.53
CA GLU A 523 -28.29 6.68 -19.80
C GLU A 523 -27.04 6.00 -19.21
N LEU A 524 -27.04 5.64 -17.92
CA LEU A 524 -25.88 5.00 -17.28
C LEU A 524 -25.52 3.65 -17.90
N ILE A 525 -26.51 2.83 -18.25
CA ILE A 525 -26.30 1.55 -18.95
C ILE A 525 -25.67 1.81 -20.33
N THR A 526 -26.18 2.81 -21.05
CA THR A 526 -25.70 3.19 -22.37
C THR A 526 -24.27 3.71 -22.30
N MET A 527 -24.00 4.69 -21.43
CA MET A 527 -22.65 5.24 -21.21
C MET A 527 -21.64 4.15 -20.84
N ARG A 528 -22.02 3.22 -19.95
CA ARG A 528 -21.15 2.08 -19.60
C ARG A 528 -20.87 1.22 -20.83
N THR A 529 -21.90 0.86 -21.60
CA THR A 529 -21.78 0.02 -22.80
C THR A 529 -20.89 0.68 -23.85
N GLU A 530 -21.07 1.97 -24.10
CA GLU A 530 -20.24 2.76 -25.01
C GLU A 530 -18.79 2.84 -24.53
N LEU A 531 -18.58 3.08 -23.23
CA LEU A 531 -17.25 3.09 -22.65
C LEU A 531 -16.55 1.74 -22.71
N GLN A 532 -17.27 0.61 -22.56
CA GLN A 532 -16.66 -0.70 -22.75
C GLN A 532 -16.13 -0.87 -24.18
N LEU A 533 -16.90 -0.41 -25.18
CA LEU A 533 -16.47 -0.42 -26.58
C LEU A 533 -15.26 0.51 -26.79
N LEU A 534 -15.33 1.73 -26.26
CA LEU A 534 -14.27 2.74 -26.38
C LEU A 534 -12.97 2.28 -25.71
N VAL A 535 -13.04 1.70 -24.50
CA VAL A 535 -11.88 1.17 -23.78
C VAL A 535 -11.23 0.03 -24.56
N ARG A 536 -12.03 -0.89 -25.12
CA ARG A 536 -11.48 -1.99 -25.94
C ARG A 536 -10.80 -1.47 -27.20
N GLU A 537 -11.44 -0.53 -27.90
CA GLU A 537 -10.85 0.11 -29.08
C GLU A 537 -9.56 0.85 -28.72
N PHE A 538 -9.57 1.63 -27.64
CA PHE A 538 -8.41 2.35 -27.15
C PHE A 538 -7.24 1.41 -26.83
N VAL A 539 -7.49 0.33 -26.08
CA VAL A 539 -6.45 -0.65 -25.74
C VAL A 539 -5.91 -1.33 -26.99
N HIS A 540 -6.75 -1.67 -27.97
CA HIS A 540 -6.30 -2.24 -29.24
C HIS A 540 -5.51 -1.25 -30.10
N LYS A 541 -5.85 0.05 -30.08
CA LYS A 541 -5.19 1.10 -30.86
C LYS A 541 -3.86 1.53 -30.24
N MET A 542 -3.82 1.70 -28.92
CA MET A 542 -2.68 2.24 -28.19
C MET A 542 -1.71 1.17 -27.71
N GLY A 543 -2.19 -0.05 -27.46
CA GLY A 543 -1.38 -1.18 -27.02
C GLY A 543 -0.15 -1.45 -27.90
N PRO A 544 -0.31 -1.64 -29.22
CA PRO A 544 0.82 -1.87 -30.13
C PRO A 544 1.84 -0.73 -30.19
N LYS A 545 1.46 0.50 -29.81
CA LYS A 545 2.40 1.64 -29.72
C LYS A 545 3.31 1.53 -28.48
N VAL A 546 2.90 0.74 -27.47
CA VAL A 546 3.71 0.45 -26.28
C VAL A 546 4.77 -0.61 -26.58
N SER A 547 4.36 -1.78 -27.04
CA SER A 547 5.24 -2.88 -27.46
C SER A 547 4.57 -3.73 -28.55
N GLU A 548 5.38 -4.40 -29.38
CA GLU A 548 4.88 -5.28 -30.43
C GLU A 548 4.14 -6.51 -29.87
N THR A 549 4.60 -7.04 -28.72
CA THR A 549 3.99 -8.19 -28.03
C THR A 549 2.75 -7.83 -27.20
N PHE A 550 2.38 -6.56 -27.11
CA PHE A 550 1.35 -6.09 -26.18
C PHE A 550 0.01 -6.84 -26.32
N LEU A 551 -0.42 -7.08 -27.56
CA LEU A 551 -1.68 -7.77 -27.82
C LEU A 551 -1.60 -9.27 -27.50
N ASP A 552 -0.43 -9.87 -27.61
CA ASP A 552 -0.19 -11.26 -27.22
C ASP A 552 -0.20 -11.40 -25.70
N ASP A 553 0.47 -10.48 -25.00
CA ASP A 553 0.47 -10.37 -23.54
C ASP A 553 -0.96 -10.17 -23.01
N LEU A 554 -1.74 -9.29 -23.64
CA LEU A 554 -3.15 -9.07 -23.31
C LEU A 554 -4.02 -10.31 -23.60
N GLY A 555 -3.77 -10.98 -24.72
CA GLY A 555 -4.48 -12.19 -25.14
C GLY A 555 -4.22 -13.39 -24.23
N ALA A 556 -3.03 -13.46 -23.62
CA ALA A 556 -2.68 -14.46 -22.60
C ALA A 556 -3.48 -14.27 -21.30
N VAL A 557 -3.80 -13.01 -20.95
CA VAL A 557 -4.57 -12.67 -19.75
C VAL A 557 -6.07 -12.84 -19.98
N ILE A 558 -6.61 -12.29 -21.08
CA ILE A 558 -8.01 -12.45 -21.47
C ILE A 558 -8.07 -12.88 -22.94
N PRO A 559 -8.59 -14.09 -23.25
CA PRO A 559 -8.68 -14.58 -24.61
C PRO A 559 -9.44 -13.62 -25.53
N ARG A 560 -8.80 -13.23 -26.63
CA ARG A 560 -9.37 -12.28 -27.61
C ARG A 560 -10.74 -12.71 -28.14
N VAL A 561 -10.92 -14.01 -28.38
CA VAL A 561 -12.21 -14.58 -28.85
C VAL A 561 -13.36 -14.23 -27.90
N LEU A 562 -13.11 -14.24 -26.60
CA LEU A 562 -14.11 -13.92 -25.59
C LEU A 562 -14.47 -12.43 -25.62
N VAL A 563 -13.47 -11.57 -25.77
CA VAL A 563 -13.65 -10.11 -25.87
C VAL A 563 -14.38 -9.74 -27.16
N ASP A 564 -14.03 -10.37 -28.29
CA ASP A 564 -14.63 -10.12 -29.61
C ASP A 564 -16.10 -10.58 -29.67
N ALA A 565 -16.41 -11.74 -29.09
CA ALA A 565 -17.77 -12.25 -28.98
C ALA A 565 -18.64 -11.30 -28.13
N ASP A 566 -18.14 -10.85 -26.99
CA ASP A 566 -18.84 -9.89 -26.14
C ASP A 566 -18.97 -8.51 -26.79
N THR A 567 -17.94 -8.05 -27.51
CA THR A 567 -17.98 -6.77 -28.26
C THR A 567 -19.07 -6.81 -29.32
N SER A 568 -19.20 -7.92 -30.04
CA SER A 568 -20.27 -8.13 -31.02
C SER A 568 -21.65 -8.12 -30.37
N ARG A 569 -21.78 -8.72 -29.18
CA ARG A 569 -23.00 -8.66 -28.37
C ARG A 569 -23.31 -7.22 -27.96
N LEU A 570 -22.35 -6.48 -27.40
CA LEU A 570 -22.51 -5.09 -26.96
C LEU A 570 -22.95 -4.18 -28.10
N LYS A 571 -22.37 -4.32 -29.29
CA LYS A 571 -22.79 -3.56 -30.48
C LYS A 571 -24.25 -3.81 -30.86
N ARG A 572 -24.74 -5.05 -30.77
CA ARG A 572 -26.16 -5.37 -31.04
C ARG A 572 -27.10 -4.81 -29.97
N ILE A 573 -26.65 -4.77 -28.71
CA ILE A 573 -27.50 -4.36 -27.59
C ILE A 573 -27.41 -2.88 -27.23
N LYS A 574 -26.48 -2.13 -27.84
CA LYS A 574 -26.20 -0.74 -27.51
C LYS A 574 -27.47 0.12 -27.56
N ASP A 575 -28.29 -0.06 -28.60
CA ASP A 575 -29.47 0.78 -28.84
C ASP A 575 -30.67 0.38 -27.97
N HIS A 576 -30.68 -0.84 -27.41
CA HIS A 576 -31.78 -1.34 -26.58
C HIS A 576 -32.01 -0.53 -25.31
N TRP A 577 -30.96 0.12 -24.82
CA TRP A 577 -30.99 0.92 -23.59
C TRP A 577 -30.79 2.41 -23.84
N MET A 578 -30.71 2.84 -25.10
CA MET A 578 -30.62 4.27 -25.42
C MET A 578 -31.86 5.01 -24.91
N PRO A 579 -31.67 6.20 -24.30
CA PRO A 579 -32.79 7.03 -23.89
C PRO A 579 -33.72 7.34 -25.05
N ILE A 580 -35.03 7.32 -24.81
CA ILE A 580 -36.06 7.52 -25.85
C ILE A 580 -35.83 8.82 -26.64
N PHE A 581 -35.39 9.89 -25.97
CA PHE A 581 -35.14 11.20 -26.59
C PHE A 581 -33.91 11.28 -27.50
N VAL A 582 -33.05 10.25 -27.51
CA VAL A 582 -31.85 10.19 -28.35
C VAL A 582 -32.09 9.26 -29.56
N ARG A 583 -33.17 8.48 -29.57
CA ARG A 583 -33.58 7.64 -30.70
C ARG A 583 -34.16 8.50 -31.82
N ASP A 584 -34.05 8.02 -33.06
CA ASP A 584 -34.58 8.72 -34.22
C ASP A 584 -36.11 8.79 -34.15
N PHE A 585 -36.73 9.93 -34.49
CA PHE A 585 -38.16 10.19 -34.27
C PHE A 585 -39.11 9.18 -34.94
N SER A 586 -38.63 8.48 -35.98
CA SER A 586 -39.35 7.42 -36.69
C SER A 586 -39.51 6.13 -35.87
N GLU A 587 -38.55 5.79 -35.01
CA GLU A 587 -38.58 4.58 -34.16
C GLU A 587 -39.45 4.79 -32.90
N ILE A 588 -39.63 6.04 -32.49
CA ILE A 588 -40.33 6.42 -31.25
C ILE A 588 -41.86 6.26 -31.38
N ARG A 589 -42.40 6.31 -32.60
CA ARG A 589 -43.86 6.42 -32.86
C ARG A 589 -44.66 5.22 -32.37
N GLU A 590 -44.07 4.03 -32.31
CA GLU A 590 -44.72 2.79 -31.81
C GLU A 590 -44.61 2.61 -30.29
N GLU A 591 -43.63 3.23 -29.61
CA GLU A 591 -43.47 3.16 -28.14
C GLU A 591 -44.21 4.29 -27.40
N ILE A 592 -44.50 5.41 -28.08
CA ILE A 592 -45.26 6.55 -27.53
C ILE A 592 -46.79 6.34 -27.56
N LEU A 593 -47.29 5.52 -28.49
CA LEU A 593 -48.70 5.13 -28.59
C LEU A 593 -49.00 3.96 -27.65
#